data_AF-A0A2E8E881-F1
#
_entry.id   AF-A0A2E8E881-F1
#
_cell.length_a   1.000
_cell.length_b   1.000
_cell.length_c   1.000
_cell.angle_alpha   90.00
_cell.angle_beta   90.00
_cell.angle_gamma   90.00
#
_symmetry.space_group_name_H-M   'P 1'
#
loop_
_entity.id
_entity.type
_entity.pdbx_description
1 polymer ?
#
loop_
_entity_poly.entity_id
_entity_poly.type
_entity_poly.pdbx_seq_one_letter_code
_entity_poly.pdbx_strand_id
1 'polypeptide(L)' 'MLWFCNRVTAPPRFVGIHCDQRPDAYQLVVLYPDGSEEAERFEDPTELLDAAKKLGKDLSSLGWEPCPTASTVTRRES' A
#
# COMPACT_ATOMS: atom_id res chain seq x y z
N MET A 1 -2.55 -5.41 5.18
CA MET A 1 -2.82 -4.35 4.19
C MET A 1 -2.98 -3.02 4.91
N LEU A 2 -2.25 -1.99 4.50
CA LEU A 2 -2.32 -0.62 4.97
C LEU A 2 -2.77 0.26 3.80
N TRP A 3 -3.66 1.21 4.05
CA TRP A 3 -4.15 2.11 3.02
C TRP A 3 -3.67 3.52 3.25
N PHE A 4 -3.37 4.22 2.16
CA PHE A 4 -3.06 5.64 2.13
C PHE A 4 -4.10 6.37 1.31
N CYS A 5 -4.53 7.55 1.77
CA CYS A 5 -5.45 8.40 1.04
C CYS A 5 -4.79 9.74 0.72
N ASN A 6 -4.93 10.18 -0.52
CA ASN A 6 -4.62 11.54 -0.91
C ASN A 6 -5.93 12.32 -1.05
N ARG A 7 -6.17 13.24 -0.12
CA ARG A 7 -7.35 14.14 -0.10
C ARG A 7 -7.08 15.49 -0.76
N VAL A 8 -5.83 15.76 -1.12
CA VAL A 8 -5.42 17.02 -1.78
C VAL A 8 -5.95 17.05 -3.21
N THR A 9 -6.09 15.89 -3.86
CA THR A 9 -6.66 15.75 -5.20
C THR A 9 -8.13 15.31 -5.12
N ALA A 10 -9.00 15.92 -5.93
CA ALA A 10 -10.41 15.53 -6.07
C ALA A 10 -10.60 14.76 -7.39
N PRO A 11 -11.24 13.57 -7.38
CA PRO A 11 -11.73 12.82 -6.21
C PRO A 11 -10.59 12.23 -5.35
N PRO A 12 -10.84 11.93 -4.06
CA PRO A 12 -9.84 11.33 -3.18
C PRO A 12 -9.27 10.04 -3.77
N ARG A 13 -7.94 9.93 -3.79
CA ARG A 13 -7.24 8.74 -4.30
C ARG A 13 -6.83 7.85 -3.15
N PHE A 14 -6.88 6.55 -3.37
CA PHE A 14 -6.47 5.54 -2.40
C PHE A 14 -5.38 4.66 -2.99
N VAL A 15 -4.35 4.39 -2.19
CA VAL A 15 -3.29 3.43 -2.53
C VAL A 15 -3.21 2.40 -1.40
N GLY A 16 -3.26 1.13 -1.77
CA GLY A 16 -3.11 0.01 -0.85
C GLY A 16 -1.68 -0.48 -0.85
N ILE A 17 -1.12 -0.75 0.32
CA ILE A 17 0.18 -1.40 0.48
C ILE A 17 -0.04 -2.67 1.27
N HIS A 18 0.44 -3.80 0.77
CA HIS A 18 0.49 -5.02 1.55
C HIS A 18 1.79 -5.76 1.34
N CYS A 19 2.30 -6.32 2.43
CA CYS A 19 3.37 -7.29 2.38
C CYS A 19 2.72 -8.66 2.23
N ASP A 20 3.10 -9.38 1.19
CA ASP A 20 2.70 -10.75 0.93
C ASP A 20 3.89 -11.68 1.16
N GLN A 21 3.63 -12.82 1.81
CA GLN A 21 4.63 -13.85 2.03
C GLN A 21 4.35 -15.03 1.10
N ARG A 22 5.24 -15.25 0.15
CA ARG A 22 5.21 -16.39 -0.77
C ARG A 22 6.14 -17.50 -0.25
N PRO A 23 6.00 -18.74 -0.75
CA PRO A 23 6.84 -19.86 -0.31
C PRO A 23 8.33 -19.63 -0.53
N ASP A 24 8.70 -18.89 -1.58
CA ASP A 24 10.09 -18.69 -2.02
C ASP A 24 10.55 -17.22 -1.97
N ALA A 25 9.72 -16.30 -1.45
CA ALA A 25 10.04 -14.88 -1.40
C ALA A 25 9.05 -14.05 -0.57
N TYR A 26 9.42 -12.80 -0.34
CA TYR A 26 8.56 -11.76 0.19
C TYR A 26 8.21 -10.78 -0.93
N GLN A 27 7.00 -10.24 -0.93
CA GLN A 27 6.58 -9.25 -1.91
C GLN A 27 5.98 -8.02 -1.24
N LEU A 28 6.39 -6.84 -1.68
CA LEU A 28 5.69 -5.59 -1.41
C LEU A 28 4.77 -5.32 -2.57
N VAL A 29 3.47 -5.29 -2.32
CA VAL A 29 2.48 -5.02 -3.36
C VAL A 29 1.82 -3.68 -3.10
N VAL A 30 1.79 -2.85 -4.14
CA VAL A 30 1.16 -1.53 -4.18
C VAL A 30 -0.03 -1.61 -5.13
N LEU A 31 -1.22 -1.39 -4.59
CA LEU A 31 -2.47 -1.34 -5.34
C LEU A 31 -2.84 0.12 -5.57
N TYR A 32 -2.94 0.51 -6.83
CA TYR A 32 -3.25 1.86 -7.27
C TYR A 32 -4.76 2.05 -7.47
N PRO A 33 -5.25 3.31 -7.46
CA PRO A 33 -6.69 3.59 -7.56
C PRO A 33 -7.30 3.21 -8.92
N ASP A 34 -6.50 3.05 -9.96
CA ASP A 34 -6.95 2.55 -11.27
C ASP A 34 -7.07 1.01 -11.32
N GLY A 35 -6.75 0.32 -10.23
CA GLY A 35 -6.79 -1.13 -10.11
C GLY A 35 -5.52 -1.83 -10.58
N SER A 36 -4.52 -1.09 -11.07
CA SER A 36 -3.20 -1.66 -11.31
C SER A 36 -2.50 -2.02 -10.00
N GLU A 37 -1.68 -3.07 -10.08
CA GLU A 37 -0.85 -3.54 -8.99
C GLU A 37 0.61 -3.53 -9.44
N GLU A 38 1.48 -3.00 -8.60
CA GLU A 38 2.92 -3.19 -8.73
C GLU A 38 3.43 -4.03 -7.57
N ALA A 39 4.26 -5.02 -7.88
CA ALA A 39 4.81 -5.93 -6.90
C ALA A 39 6.34 -5.96 -7.00
N GLU A 40 7.01 -5.65 -5.90
CA GLU A 40 8.46 -5.77 -5.77
C GLU A 40 8.80 -7.00 -4.94
N ARG A 41 9.73 -7.83 -5.43
CA ARG A 41 10.15 -9.08 -4.79
C ARG A 41 11.41 -8.84 -3.96
N PHE A 42 11.41 -9.41 -2.77
CA PHE A 42 12.52 -9.41 -1.82
C PHE A 42 12.84 -10.84 -1.39
N GLU A 43 14.12 -11.11 -1.18
CA GLU A 43 14.59 -12.39 -0.63
C GLU A 43 14.62 -12.36 0.91
N ASP A 44 14.82 -11.18 1.48
CA ASP A 44 14.90 -10.98 2.93
C ASP A 44 13.67 -10.22 3.48
N PRO A 45 13.07 -10.68 4.59
CA PRO A 45 11.90 -10.02 5.18
C PRO A 45 12.23 -8.67 5.82
N THR A 46 13.48 -8.42 6.21
CA THR A 46 13.93 -7.13 6.73
C THR A 46 14.00 -6.10 5.62
N GLU A 47 14.49 -6.49 4.44
CA GLU A 47 14.50 -5.63 3.25
C GLU A 47 13.07 -5.24 2.82
N LEU A 48 12.14 -6.21 2.82
CA LEU A 48 10.72 -5.94 2.59
C LEU A 48 10.17 -4.89 3.57
N LEU A 49 10.46 -5.03 4.86
CA LEU A 49 9.98 -4.11 5.89
C LEU A 49 10.62 -2.73 5.78
N ASP A 50 11.90 -2.64 5.41
CA ASP A 50 12.57 -1.37 5.15
C ASP A 50 11.96 -0.65 3.94
N ALA A 51 11.75 -1.37 2.84
CA ALA A 51 11.09 -0.86 1.65
C ALA A 51 9.67 -0.38 1.94
N ALA A 52 8.88 -1.14 2.70
CA ALA A 52 7.53 -0.74 3.10
C ALA A 52 7.53 0.53 3.97
N LYS A 53 8.47 0.66 4.91
CA LYS A 53 8.64 1.87 5.75
C LYS A 53 9.04 3.07 4.92
N LYS A 54 10.00 2.90 3.99
CA LYS A 54 10.46 3.93 3.08
C LYS A 54 9.31 4.42 2.21
N LEU A 55 8.56 3.50 1.60
CA LEU A 55 7.39 3.81 0.79
C LEU A 55 6.31 4.57 1.60
N GLY A 56 6.02 4.13 2.83
CA GLY A 56 5.09 4.84 3.70
C GLY A 56 5.55 6.27 4.03
N LYS A 57 6.85 6.46 4.24
CA LYS A 57 7.44 7.79 4.47
C LYS A 57 7.37 8.67 3.22
N ASP A 58 7.70 8.12 2.05
CA ASP A 58 7.63 8.84 0.78
C ASP A 58 6.19 9.27 0.47
N LEU A 59 5.22 8.38 0.65
CA LEU A 59 3.79 8.70 0.54
C LEU A 59 3.39 9.82 1.52
N SER A 60 3.83 9.74 2.77
CA SER A 60 3.57 10.79 3.76
C SER A 60 4.16 12.14 3.35
N SER A 61 5.38 12.15 2.81
CA SER A 61 6.01 13.36 2.26
C SER A 61 5.30 13.92 1.03
N LEU A 62 4.64 13.06 0.24
CA LEU A 62 3.78 13.44 -0.88
C LEU A 62 2.37 13.90 -0.44
N GLY A 63 2.10 13.99 0.87
CA GLY A 63 0.82 14.43 1.41
C GLY A 63 -0.26 13.33 1.44
N TRP A 64 0.13 12.06 1.30
CA TRP A 64 -0.76 10.95 1.54
C TRP A 64 -0.82 10.62 3.02
N GLU A 65 -2.01 10.34 3.52
CA GLU A 65 -2.21 10.05 4.95
C GLU A 65 -2.61 8.59 5.15
N PRO A 66 -2.06 7.90 6.17
CA PRO A 66 -2.49 6.54 6.51
C PRO A 66 -3.97 6.56 6.90
N CYS A 67 -4.77 5.77 6.19
CA CYS A 67 -6.21 5.69 6.37
C CYS A 67 -6.60 4.31 6.89
N PRO A 68 -6.79 4.14 8.21
CA PRO A 68 -7.19 2.87 8.78
C PRO A 68 -8.58 2.42 8.27
N THR A 69 -9.42 3.38 7.86
CA THR A 69 -10.82 3.17 7.46
C THR A 69 -10.98 2.51 6.09
N ALA A 70 -9.98 2.53 5.20
CA ALA A 70 -10.12 1.85 3.90
C ALA A 70 -10.05 0.31 4.01
N SER A 71 -9.64 -0.21 5.18
CA SER A 71 -9.80 -1.63 5.53
C SER A 71 -11.25 -2.11 5.49
N THR A 72 -12.24 -1.21 5.64
CA THR A 72 -13.67 -1.53 5.51
C THR A 72 -14.26 -1.21 4.14
N VAL A 73 -13.53 -0.53 3.25
CA VAL A 73 -14.06 -0.12 1.93
C VAL A 73 -14.03 -1.28 0.93
N THR A 74 -13.08 -2.21 1.04
CA THR A 74 -13.14 -3.51 0.33
C THR A 74 -14.21 -4.46 0.91
N ARG A 75 -14.91 -4.07 2.00
CA ARG A 75 -16.01 -4.84 2.61
C ARG A 75 -17.32 -4.04 2.61
N ARG A 76 -17.69 -3.43 1.48
CA ARG A 76 -19.09 -3.08 1.19
C ARG A 76 -19.39 -3.28 -0.28
N GLU A 77 -19.29 -4.53 -0.72
CA GLU A 77 -20.13 -5.05 -1.80
C GLU A 77 -21.02 -6.13 -1.15
N SER A 78 -22.27 -5.77 -0.85
CA SER A 78 -23.37 -6.68 -0.50
C SER A 78 -24.68 -5.98 -0.83
#